data_AF-A0A914Z793-F1
#
_entry.id   AF-A0A914Z793-F1
#
_cell.length_a   1.000
_cell.length_b   1.000
_cell.length_c   1.000
_cell.angle_alpha   90.00
_cell.angle_beta   90.00
_cell.angle_gamma   90.00
#
_symmetry.space_group_name_H-M   'P 1'
#
loop_
_entity.id
_entity.type
_entity.pdbx_description
1 polymer ?
#
loop_
_entity_poly.entity_id
_entity_poly.type
_entity_poly.pdbx_seq_one_letter_code
_entity_poly.pdbx_strand_id
1 'polypeptide(L)'
;MELMSGNENYDWDALKENCTYKEYFNKDHPAIKAFWDSFFMLEEEEKKKFLLFLMGTTRIPWKGMSKVEMVIQPTDQTKLPVAHTCFNLLDLPPITDKQEMFRRLKICIDNNQGFTLV
;
A
#
# COMPACT_ATOMS: atom_id res chain seq x y z
N MET A 1 0.06 -16.90 28.73
CA MET A 1 0.04 -15.65 27.95
C MET A 1 -0.62 -16.00 26.63
N GLU A 2 -1.89 -15.65 26.49
CA GLU A 2 -2.68 -15.97 25.29
C GLU A 2 -2.08 -15.25 24.08
N LEU A 3 -1.47 -16.01 23.16
CA LEU A 3 -1.33 -15.56 21.79
C LEU A 3 -2.73 -15.55 21.21
N MET A 4 -3.43 -14.42 21.33
CA MET A 4 -4.55 -14.12 20.44
C MET A 4 -3.95 -13.95 19.05
N SER A 5 -3.86 -15.06 18.31
CA SER A 5 -3.80 -15.05 16.86
C SER A 5 -5.01 -14.26 16.40
N GLY A 6 -4.79 -12.96 16.12
CA GLY A 6 -5.80 -12.08 15.59
C GLY A 6 -6.36 -12.76 14.34
N ASN A 7 -7.63 -13.13 14.41
CA ASN A 7 -8.41 -13.47 13.24
C ASN A 7 -8.65 -12.15 12.50
N GLU A 8 -7.58 -11.58 11.93
CA GLU A 8 -7.59 -10.32 11.21
C GLU A 8 -8.15 -10.65 9.83
N ASN A 9 -9.46 -10.53 9.69
CA ASN A 9 -10.14 -10.68 8.41
C ASN A 9 -9.75 -9.45 7.56
N TYR A 10 -8.62 -9.54 6.84
CA TYR A 10 -8.09 -8.48 5.99
C TYR A 10 -9.01 -8.30 4.78
N ASP A 11 -9.87 -7.28 4.84
CA ASP A 11 -10.72 -6.86 3.72
C ASP A 11 -9.96 -5.86 2.83
N TRP A 12 -9.21 -6.40 1.87
CA TRP A 12 -8.41 -5.64 0.91
C TRP A 12 -9.26 -4.79 -0.02
N ASP A 13 -10.48 -5.20 -0.33
CA ASP A 13 -11.42 -4.43 -1.14
C ASP A 13 -11.91 -3.21 -0.37
N ALA A 14 -12.18 -3.34 0.93
CA ALA A 14 -12.51 -2.21 1.80
C ALA A 14 -11.36 -1.20 1.90
N LEU A 15 -10.10 -1.67 1.92
CA LEU A 15 -8.93 -0.78 1.87
C LEU A 15 -8.92 0.05 0.58
N LYS A 16 -9.16 -0.59 -0.57
CA LYS A 16 -9.22 0.08 -1.87
C LYS A 16 -10.36 1.09 -1.96
N GLU A 17 -11.55 0.73 -1.48
CA GLU A 17 -12.71 1.62 -1.51
C GLU A 17 -12.54 2.85 -0.61
N ASN A 18 -11.86 2.69 0.54
CA ASN A 18 -11.60 3.79 1.47
C ASN A 18 -10.34 4.61 1.13
N CYS A 19 -9.62 4.24 0.07
CA CYS A 19 -8.41 4.95 -0.34
C CYS A 19 -8.76 6.33 -0.94
N THR A 20 -8.10 7.37 -0.43
CA THR A 20 -8.21 8.74 -0.94
C THR A 20 -7.10 9.03 -1.95
N TYR A 21 -7.43 9.69 -3.05
CA TYR A 21 -6.47 10.09 -4.08
C TYR A 21 -6.30 11.61 -4.08
N LYS A 22 -5.06 12.08 -4.23
CA LYS A 22 -4.73 13.51 -4.28
C LYS A 22 -4.40 13.99 -5.69
N GLU A 23 -4.50 15.30 -5.89
CA GLU A 23 -4.12 16.00 -7.13
C GLU A 23 -4.86 15.46 -8.37
N TYR A 24 -4.12 15.02 -9.40
CA TYR A 24 -4.69 14.48 -10.63
C TYR A 24 -4.97 12.97 -10.56
N PHE A 25 -4.57 12.29 -9.48
CA PHE A 25 -4.93 10.90 -9.27
C PHE A 25 -6.40 10.77 -8.86
N ASN A 26 -7.05 9.75 -9.41
CA ASN A 26 -8.43 9.38 -9.13
C ASN A 26 -8.59 7.87 -9.38
N LYS A 27 -9.73 7.31 -8.98
CA LYS A 27 -10.06 5.88 -9.12
C LYS A 27 -9.89 5.36 -10.56
N ASP A 28 -10.13 6.23 -11.55
CA ASP A 28 -10.06 5.88 -12.97
C ASP A 28 -8.68 6.04 -13.61
N HIS A 29 -7.74 6.69 -12.91
CA HIS A 29 -6.43 7.02 -13.43
C HIS A 29 -5.64 5.73 -13.76
N PRO A 30 -5.00 5.61 -14.95
CA PRO A 30 -4.33 4.37 -15.36
C PRO A 30 -3.26 3.87 -14.37
N ALA A 31 -2.50 4.78 -13.76
CA ALA A 31 -1.51 4.41 -12.75
C ALA A 31 -2.14 3.87 -11.44
N ILE A 32 -3.32 4.36 -11.06
CA ILE A 32 -4.07 3.86 -9.90
C ILE A 32 -4.64 2.48 -10.19
N LYS A 33 -5.18 2.27 -11.40
CA LYS A 33 -5.61 0.95 -11.86
C LYS A 33 -4.44 -0.04 -11.85
N ALA A 34 -3.29 0.35 -12.41
CA ALA A 34 -2.08 -0.46 -12.41
C ALA A 34 -1.61 -0.79 -10.98
N PHE A 35 -1.62 0.18 -10.05
CA PHE A 35 -1.29 -0.06 -8.65
C PHE A 35 -2.18 -1.11 -8.01
N TRP A 36 -3.51 -0.95 -8.08
CA TRP A 36 -4.41 -1.91 -7.45
C TRP A 36 -4.33 -3.28 -8.10
N ASP A 37 -4.23 -3.33 -9.42
CA ASP A 37 -4.01 -4.57 -10.16
C ASP A 37 -2.73 -5.29 -9.70
N SER A 38 -1.62 -4.56 -9.53
CA SER A 38 -0.37 -5.11 -9.00
C SER A 38 -0.51 -5.51 -7.52
N PHE A 39 -1.21 -4.73 -6.71
CA PHE A 39 -1.46 -5.04 -5.31
C PHE A 39 -2.29 -6.31 -5.12
N PHE A 40 -3.34 -6.51 -5.93
CA PHE A 40 -4.18 -7.71 -5.86
C PHE A 40 -3.48 -8.97 -6.40
N MET A 41 -2.41 -8.81 -7.18
CA MET A 41 -1.53 -9.91 -7.58
C MET A 41 -0.60 -10.39 -6.47
N LEU A 42 -0.38 -9.59 -5.43
CA LEU A 42 0.44 -9.99 -4.28
C LEU A 42 -0.24 -11.12 -3.49
N GLU A 43 0.59 -11.99 -2.90
CA GLU A 43 0.12 -12.97 -1.93
C GLU A 43 -0.32 -12.30 -0.62
N GLU A 44 -1.12 -13.00 0.20
CA GLU A 44 -1.63 -12.48 1.47
C GLU A 44 -0.51 -11.94 2.38
N GLU A 45 0.60 -12.68 2.52
CA GLU A 45 1.74 -12.27 3.34
C GLU A 45 2.44 -11.02 2.79
N GLU A 46 2.48 -10.86 1.47
CA GLU A 46 3.04 -9.68 0.81
C GLU A 46 2.14 -8.46 0.99
N LYS A 47 0.82 -8.64 0.95
CA LYS A 47 -0.14 -7.57 1.28
C LYS A 47 -0.01 -7.11 2.72
N LYS A 48 0.24 -8.02 3.67
CA LYS A 48 0.56 -7.66 5.06
C LYS A 48 1.88 -6.90 5.16
N LYS A 49 2.93 -7.31 4.43
CA LYS A 49 4.18 -6.53 4.34
C LYS A 49 3.95 -5.14 3.75
N PHE A 50 3.07 -5.01 2.76
CA PHE A 50 2.65 -3.71 2.25
C PHE A 50 1.97 -2.86 3.33
N LEU A 51 1.09 -3.45 4.14
CA LEU A 51 0.47 -2.74 5.25
C LEU A 51 1.51 -2.22 6.24
N LEU A 52 2.50 -3.07 6.56
CA LEU A 52 3.64 -2.67 7.39
C LEU A 52 4.46 -1.54 6.75
N PHE A 53 4.63 -1.56 5.42
CA PHE A 53 5.32 -0.49 4.68
C PHE A 53 4.53 0.82 4.72
N LEU A 54 3.22 0.75 4.54
CA LEU A 54 2.34 1.91 4.50
C LEU A 54 2.10 2.54 5.88
N MET A 55 1.88 1.72 6.90
CA MET A 55 1.36 2.15 8.21
C MET A 55 2.36 1.94 9.36
N GLY A 56 3.48 1.24 9.12
CA GLY A 56 4.40 0.83 10.18
C GLY A 56 3.86 -0.27 11.11
N THR A 57 2.69 -0.83 10.80
CA THR A 57 2.06 -1.92 11.57
C THR A 57 1.18 -2.77 10.65
N THR A 58 1.04 -4.06 10.96
CA THR A 58 0.04 -4.93 10.30
C THR A 58 -1.30 -4.92 11.04
N ARG A 59 -1.36 -4.31 12.23
CA ARG A 59 -2.57 -4.31 13.07
C ARG A 59 -3.62 -3.38 12.46
N ILE A 60 -4.76 -3.95 12.11
CA ILE A 60 -5.91 -3.17 11.61
C ILE A 60 -6.77 -2.65 12.76
N PRO A 61 -7.50 -1.53 12.58
CA PRO A 61 -8.47 -1.06 13.57
C PRO A 61 -9.50 -2.15 13.86
N TRP A 62 -9.99 -2.24 15.10
CA TRP A 62 -11.04 -3.21 15.47
C TRP A 62 -12.33 -3.04 14.66
N LYS A 63 -12.55 -1.84 14.09
CA LYS A 63 -13.65 -1.51 13.18
C LYS A 63 -13.44 -2.04 11.75
N GLY A 64 -12.33 -2.72 11.47
CA GLY A 64 -11.98 -3.32 10.18
C GLY A 64 -11.12 -2.43 9.26
N MET A 65 -10.74 -2.98 8.10
CA MET A 65 -9.91 -2.30 7.11
C MET A 65 -10.57 -1.07 6.48
N SER A 66 -11.90 -0.99 6.50
CA SER A 66 -12.65 0.20 6.06
C SER A 66 -12.34 1.47 6.86
N LYS A 67 -11.64 1.36 8.00
CA LYS A 67 -11.16 2.49 8.81
C LYS A 67 -9.67 2.79 8.63
N VAL A 68 -9.00 2.09 7.72
CA VAL A 68 -7.64 2.44 7.31
C VAL A 68 -7.74 3.58 6.31
N GLU A 69 -7.32 4.77 6.72
CA GLU A 69 -7.33 5.98 5.90
C GLU A 69 -6.05 6.04 5.05
N MET A 70 -5.99 5.20 4.02
CA MET A 70 -4.89 5.23 3.05
C MET A 70 -5.05 6.42 2.11
N VAL A 71 -3.96 7.13 1.86
CA VAL A 71 -3.92 8.23 0.88
C VAL A 71 -2.86 7.94 -0.18
N ILE A 72 -3.18 8.16 -1.46
CA ILE A 72 -2.21 8.06 -2.56
C ILE A 72 -2.07 9.42 -3.22
N GLN A 73 -0.83 9.87 -3.40
CA GLN A 73 -0.51 11.08 -4.17
C GLN A 73 0.56 10.80 -5.22
N PRO A 74 0.57 11.54 -6.34
CA PRO A 74 1.60 11.37 -7.35
C PRO A 74 2.97 11.83 -6.88
N THR A 75 4.03 11.24 -7.44
CA THR A 75 5.41 11.69 -7.28
C THR A 75 6.17 11.56 -8.61
N ASP A 76 7.46 11.88 -8.62
CA ASP A 76 8.30 11.81 -9.81
C ASP A 76 8.35 10.38 -10.38
N GLN A 77 8.22 10.25 -11.70
CA GLN A 77 8.18 8.96 -12.39
C GLN A 77 9.45 8.11 -12.19
N THR A 78 10.59 8.74 -11.90
CA THR A 78 11.88 8.08 -11.69
C THR A 78 12.05 7.51 -10.28
N LYS A 79 11.20 7.90 -9.33
CA LYS A 79 11.29 7.45 -7.94
C LYS A 79 10.66 6.06 -7.75
N LEU A 80 11.03 5.42 -6.64
CA LEU A 80 10.28 4.28 -6.12
C LEU A 80 9.06 4.79 -5.35
N PRO A 81 8.01 3.96 -5.15
CA PRO A 81 6.96 4.26 -4.20
C PRO A 81 7.52 4.52 -2.80
N VAL A 82 7.07 5.59 -2.15
CA VAL A 82 7.52 5.97 -0.79
C VAL A 82 6.31 6.08 0.13
N ALA A 83 6.39 5.47 1.31
CA ALA A 83 5.35 5.56 2.32
C ALA A 83 5.74 6.53 3.44
N HIS A 84 4.79 7.37 3.84
CA HIS A 84 4.87 8.23 5.01
C HIS A 84 3.93 7.66 6.08
N THR A 85 4.49 6.79 6.93
CA THR A 85 3.73 5.98 7.89
C THR A 85 2.91 6.80 8.88
N CYS A 86 3.39 7.98 9.28
CA CYS A 86 2.65 8.90 10.15
C CYS A 86 1.29 9.35 9.58
N PHE A 87 1.11 9.25 8.26
CA PHE A 87 -0.07 9.74 7.54
C PHE A 87 -0.74 8.67 6.68
N ASN A 88 -0.30 7.41 6.73
CA ASN A 88 -0.74 6.33 5.84
C ASN A 88 -0.76 6.75 4.36
N LEU A 89 0.24 7.54 3.97
CA LEU A 89 0.33 8.23 2.69
C LEU A 89 1.37 7.54 1.81
N LEU A 90 0.97 7.20 0.59
CA LEU A 90 1.82 6.61 -0.44
C LEU A 90 2.08 7.62 -1.56
N ASP A 91 3.33 8.02 -1.70
CA ASP A 91 3.84 8.69 -2.89
C ASP A 91 4.01 7.65 -3.99
N LEU A 92 3.20 7.73 -5.03
CA LEU A 92 3.14 6.74 -6.09
C LEU A 92 3.57 7.37 -7.42
N PRO A 93 4.67 6.89 -8.04
CA PRO A 93 5.04 7.31 -9.38
C PRO A 93 3.93 6.95 -10.38
N PRO A 94 3.61 7.80 -11.38
CA PRO A 94 2.52 7.56 -12.34
C PRO A 94 2.91 6.49 -13.39
N ILE A 95 3.15 5.27 -12.93
CA ILE A 95 3.51 4.12 -13.76
C ILE A 95 2.23 3.44 -14.22
N THR A 96 2.05 3.35 -15.53
CA THR A 96 0.88 2.70 -16.14
C THR A 96 1.16 1.25 -16.53
N ASP A 97 2.44 0.89 -16.69
CA ASP A 97 2.85 -0.49 -16.94
C ASP A 97 2.73 -1.34 -15.67
N LYS A 98 1.86 -2.33 -15.74
CA LYS A 98 1.52 -3.19 -14.60
C LYS A 98 2.68 -4.05 -14.12
N GLN A 99 3.56 -4.50 -15.02
CA GLN A 99 4.71 -5.34 -14.65
C GLN A 99 5.76 -4.50 -13.91
N GLU A 100 6.03 -3.29 -14.39
CA GLU A 100 6.95 -2.36 -13.74
C GLU A 100 6.40 -1.86 -12.40
N MET A 101 5.09 -1.56 -12.33
CA MET A 101 4.42 -1.22 -11.07
C MET A 101 4.57 -2.34 -10.05
N PHE A 102 4.28 -3.59 -10.44
CA PHE A 102 4.42 -4.76 -9.58
C PHE A 102 5.86 -4.96 -9.12
N ARG A 103 6.84 -4.85 -10.04
CA ARG A 103 8.26 -4.98 -9.73
C ARG A 103 8.72 -3.95 -8.70
N ARG A 104 8.34 -2.67 -8.87
CA ARG A 104 8.69 -1.61 -7.91
C ARG A 104 7.99 -1.79 -6.57
N LEU A 105 6.72 -2.18 -6.57
CA LEU A 105 5.99 -2.45 -5.34
C LEU A 105 6.64 -3.59 -4.53
N LYS A 106 7.03 -4.67 -5.21
CA LYS A 106 7.79 -5.79 -4.63
C LYS A 106 9.10 -5.34 -4.00
N ILE A 107 9.87 -4.49 -4.69
CA ILE A 107 11.10 -3.91 -4.15
C ILE A 107 10.79 -3.15 -2.85
N CYS A 108 9.78 -2.30 -2.81
CA CYS A 108 9.47 -1.53 -1.61
C CYS A 108 9.08 -2.42 -0.41
N ILE A 109 8.22 -3.42 -0.62
CA ILE A 109 7.76 -4.29 0.48
C ILE A 109 8.85 -5.24 0.99
N ASP A 110 9.72 -5.72 0.10
CA ASP A 110 10.81 -6.63 0.48
C ASP A 110 11.97 -5.88 1.16
N ASN A 111 12.17 -4.60 0.84
CA ASN A 111 13.20 -3.75 1.45
C ASN A 111 12.71 -2.98 2.71
N ASN A 112 11.45 -3.16 3.11
CA ASN A 112 10.85 -2.48 4.27
C ASN A 112 11.44 -2.91 5.63
N GLN A 113 12.35 -3.89 5.67
CA GLN A 113 13.04 -4.30 6.90
C GLN A 113 14.42 -3.65 7.12
N GLY A 114 14.91 -2.76 6.23
CA GLY A 114 16.34 -2.41 6.29
C GLY A 114 16.85 -1.14 5.63
N PHE A 115 16.02 -0.12 5.34
CA PHE A 115 16.54 1.19 4.92
C PHE A 115 16.28 2.26 5.99
N THR A 116 17.08 2.21 7.05
CA THR A 116 17.62 3.46 7.60
C THR A 116 18.56 4.01 6.54
N LEU A 117 18.19 5.10 5.89
CA LEU A 117 19.09 5.88 5.05
C LEU A 117 20.36 6.21 5.84
N VAL A 118 21.50 5.73 5.34
CA VAL A 118 22.78 6.46 5.37
C VAL A 118 23.46 6.30 4.02
#